data_AF-A0A4P6L5H2-F1
#
_entry.id   AF-A0A4P6L5H2-F1
#
_cell.length_a   1.000
_cell.length_b   1.000
_cell.length_c   1.000
_cell.angle_alpha   90.00
_cell.angle_beta   90.00
_cell.angle_gamma   90.00
#
_symmetry.space_group_name_H-M   'P 1'
#
loop_
_entity.id
_entity.type
_entity.pdbx_description
1 polymer ?
#
loop_
_entity_poly.entity_id
_entity_poly.type
_entity_poly.pdbx_seq_one_letter_code
_entity_poly.pdbx_strand_id
1 'polypeptide(L)'
;MFNLSSLVLVVTARGSHGRRARMLLTGDARGDHVLAGLEEAGMLDAEGRVFFDLLKVPHHGSDRNLEPAFFERVQARHYVISADGRHDNPSADTLVWIAAAARTRGWRLWLTNRSNPLRPALAANIAAALKAAPKLKTHLRIRKGGAPGVMVDLLAKVDY
;
A
#
# COMPACT_ATOMS: atom_id res chain seq x y z
N MET A 1 -14.09 -9.56 13.49
CA MET A 1 -13.95 -10.72 12.60
C MET A 1 -12.51 -10.70 12.09
N PHE A 2 -11.72 -11.74 12.40
CA PHE A 2 -10.32 -11.81 11.97
C PHE A 2 -10.26 -12.43 10.58
N ASN A 3 -9.61 -11.77 9.61
CA ASN A 3 -9.43 -12.29 8.26
C ASN A 3 -8.27 -13.30 8.23
N LEU A 4 -8.54 -14.50 8.75
CA LEU A 4 -7.56 -15.58 8.93
C LEU A 4 -7.32 -16.43 7.67
N SER A 5 -8.11 -16.24 6.60
CA SER A 5 -8.06 -17.06 5.38
C SER A 5 -7.57 -16.30 4.14
N SER A 6 -6.76 -15.26 4.33
CA SER A 6 -6.23 -14.46 3.21
C SER A 6 -5.13 -15.21 2.48
N LEU A 7 -5.16 -15.17 1.14
CA LEU A 7 -4.04 -15.59 0.30
C LEU A 7 -3.10 -14.41 0.09
N VAL A 8 -1.82 -14.64 0.34
CA VAL A 8 -0.74 -13.67 0.12
C VAL A 8 0.12 -14.15 -1.04
N LEU A 9 0.27 -13.31 -2.06
CA LEU A 9 0.98 -13.65 -3.29
C LEU A 9 2.13 -12.67 -3.52
N VAL A 10 3.31 -13.21 -3.77
CA VAL A 10 4.42 -12.47 -4.36
C VAL A 10 4.48 -12.79 -5.84
N VAL A 11 4.21 -11.79 -6.68
CA VAL A 11 4.25 -11.95 -8.14
C VAL A 11 5.47 -11.24 -8.70
N THR A 12 6.26 -11.95 -9.49
CA THR A 12 7.40 -11.39 -10.23
C THR A 12 7.05 -11.38 -11.71
N ALA A 13 7.22 -10.24 -12.37
CA ALA A 13 7.07 -10.11 -13.81
C ALA A 13 8.35 -9.53 -14.44
N ARG A 14 8.58 -9.82 -15.73
CA ARG A 14 9.63 -9.22 -16.54
C ARG A 14 9.01 -8.65 -17.82
N GLY A 15 9.23 -7.37 -18.09
CA GLY A 15 8.77 -6.71 -19.30
C GLY A 15 9.64 -7.01 -20.51
N SER A 16 9.15 -6.68 -21.70
CA SER A 16 9.84 -6.84 -22.99
C SER A 16 11.22 -6.16 -23.03
N HIS A 17 11.41 -5.09 -22.26
CA HIS A 17 12.68 -4.37 -22.13
C HIS A 17 13.58 -4.89 -20.99
N GLY A 18 13.33 -6.10 -20.49
CA GLY A 18 14.15 -6.74 -19.45
C GLY A 18 13.90 -6.23 -18.04
N ARG A 19 13.14 -5.14 -17.84
CA ARG A 19 12.74 -4.63 -16.53
C ARG A 19 12.00 -5.71 -15.74
N ARG A 20 12.51 -6.04 -14.56
CA ARG A 20 11.85 -6.93 -13.59
C ARG A 20 11.08 -6.09 -12.58
N ALA A 21 9.89 -6.53 -12.21
CA ALA A 21 9.09 -5.92 -11.15
C ALA A 21 8.56 -7.00 -10.20
N ARG A 22 8.47 -6.66 -8.90
CA ARG A 22 7.86 -7.52 -7.87
C ARG A 22 6.69 -6.82 -7.21
N MET A 23 5.58 -7.53 -7.05
CA MET A 23 4.41 -7.04 -6.31
C MET A 23 4.01 -8.01 -5.21
N LEU A 24 3.59 -7.45 -4.07
CA LEU A 24 3.01 -8.17 -2.95
C LEU A 24 1.50 -7.87 -2.90
N LEU A 25 0.69 -8.91 -3.07
CA LEU A 25 -0.76 -8.88 -3.03
C LEU A 25 -1.22 -9.60 -1.76
N THR A 26 -1.84 -8.87 -0.85
CA THR A 26 -1.99 -9.31 0.54
C THR A 26 -3.41 -9.72 0.93
N GLY A 27 -4.39 -9.50 0.05
CA GLY A 27 -5.81 -9.60 0.39
C GLY A 27 -6.10 -8.77 1.64
N ASP A 28 -6.67 -9.42 2.65
CA ASP A 28 -6.99 -8.81 3.93
C ASP A 28 -6.17 -9.40 5.09
N ALA A 29 -5.00 -9.96 4.78
CA ALA A 29 -4.12 -10.58 5.77
C ALA A 29 -3.72 -9.57 6.85
N ARG A 30 -3.44 -10.08 8.05
CA ARG A 30 -2.76 -9.28 9.08
C ARG A 30 -1.30 -9.07 8.70
N GLY A 31 -0.73 -7.93 9.08
CA GLY A 31 0.66 -7.57 8.78
C GLY A 31 1.68 -8.56 9.34
N ASP A 32 1.44 -9.07 10.55
CA ASP A 32 2.28 -10.10 11.18
C ASP A 32 2.27 -11.43 10.42
N HIS A 33 1.12 -11.87 9.92
CA HIS A 33 1.02 -13.09 9.10
C HIS A 33 1.73 -12.91 7.75
N VAL A 34 1.63 -11.74 7.13
CA VAL A 34 2.37 -11.42 5.89
C VAL A 34 3.88 -11.49 6.15
N LEU A 35 4.36 -10.92 7.26
CA LEU A 35 5.77 -10.95 7.63
C LEU A 35 6.27 -12.37 7.89
N ALA A 36 5.51 -13.17 8.64
CA ALA A 36 5.85 -14.58 8.90
C ALA A 36 5.99 -15.38 7.60
N GLY A 37 5.05 -15.22 6.66
CA GLY A 37 5.12 -15.90 5.37
C GLY A 37 6.28 -15.42 4.48
N LEU A 38 6.66 -14.14 4.55
CA LEU A 38 7.83 -13.61 3.83
C LEU A 38 9.15 -14.14 4.43
N GLU A 39 9.20 -14.28 5.75
CA GLU A 39 10.34 -14.84 6.48
C GLU A 39 10.53 -16.34 6.16
N GLU A 40 9.46 -17.13 6.25
CA GLU A 40 9.46 -18.55 5.89
C GLU A 40 9.89 -18.78 4.42
N ALA A 41 9.48 -17.88 3.53
CA ALA A 41 9.88 -17.90 2.13
C ALA A 41 11.30 -17.37 1.86
N GLY A 42 12.07 -17.00 2.89
CA GLY A 42 13.44 -16.49 2.77
C GLY A 42 13.53 -15.16 2.00
N MET A 43 12.48 -14.32 2.04
CA MET A 43 12.41 -13.08 1.26
C MET A 43 12.89 -11.84 2.00
N LEU A 44 13.14 -11.95 3.31
CA LEU A 44 13.64 -10.85 4.13
C LEU A 44 15.17 -10.76 4.03
N ASP A 45 15.70 -9.53 4.09
CA ASP A 45 17.13 -9.27 4.20
C ASP A 45 17.65 -9.49 5.64
N ALA A 46 18.94 -9.25 5.86
CA ALA A 46 19.59 -9.43 7.16
C ALA A 46 19.02 -8.53 8.27
N GLU A 47 18.36 -7.43 7.91
CA GLU A 47 17.67 -6.55 8.85
C GLU A 47 16.17 -6.87 8.98
N GLY A 48 15.72 -8.00 8.41
CA GLY A 48 14.34 -8.44 8.46
C GLY A 48 13.39 -7.61 7.60
N ARG A 49 13.90 -6.95 6.54
CA ARG A 49 13.14 -6.07 5.65
C ARG A 49 13.03 -6.64 4.25
N VAL A 50 12.09 -6.11 3.47
CA VAL A 50 11.91 -6.44 2.06
C VAL A 50 11.38 -5.24 1.28
N PHE A 51 11.81 -5.11 0.03
CA PHE A 51 11.33 -4.07 -0.88
C PHE A 51 10.57 -4.66 -2.07
N PHE A 52 9.41 -4.08 -2.37
CA PHE A 52 8.59 -4.39 -3.54
C PHE A 52 8.41 -3.19 -4.46
N ASP A 53 8.18 -3.41 -5.75
CA ASP A 53 7.74 -2.32 -6.63
C ASP A 53 6.30 -1.95 -6.36
N LEU A 54 5.45 -2.89 -5.96
CA LEU A 54 4.07 -2.61 -5.55
C LEU A 54 3.67 -3.42 -4.32
N LEU A 55 3.08 -2.75 -3.35
CA LEU A 55 2.35 -3.37 -2.25
C LEU A 55 0.88 -2.99 -2.39
N LYS A 56 0.01 -3.98 -2.63
CA LYS A 56 -1.41 -3.80 -2.34
C LYS A 56 -1.55 -3.89 -0.82
N VAL A 57 -1.82 -2.74 -0.19
CA VAL A 57 -1.89 -2.65 1.27
C VAL A 57 -3.02 -3.55 1.76
N PRO A 58 -2.78 -4.35 2.84
CA PRO A 58 -3.77 -5.26 3.36
C PRO A 58 -5.08 -4.57 3.75
N HIS A 59 -6.19 -5.29 3.56
CA HIS A 59 -7.48 -4.98 4.17
C HIS A 59 -7.92 -3.53 3.95
N HIS A 60 -7.90 -3.07 2.71
CA HIS A 60 -8.30 -1.71 2.35
C HIS A 60 -7.58 -0.59 3.14
N GLY A 61 -6.44 -0.88 3.78
CA GLY A 61 -5.71 0.05 4.64
C GLY A 61 -6.26 0.18 6.07
N SER A 62 -6.91 -0.85 6.59
CA SER A 62 -7.37 -0.93 7.98
C SER A 62 -6.20 -1.01 8.97
N ASP A 63 -6.16 -0.07 9.92
CA ASP A 63 -5.23 -0.09 11.06
C ASP A 63 -5.43 -1.32 11.98
N ARG A 64 -6.62 -1.93 11.97
CA ARG A 64 -6.93 -3.13 12.77
C ARG A 64 -6.13 -4.37 12.33
N ASN A 65 -5.49 -4.32 11.16
CA ASN A 65 -4.73 -5.42 10.58
C ASN A 65 -3.25 -5.09 10.47
N LEU A 66 -2.84 -3.88 10.84
CA LEU A 66 -1.55 -3.31 10.50
C LEU A 66 -0.97 -2.59 11.71
N GLU A 67 0.35 -2.49 11.72
CA GLU A 67 1.11 -1.76 12.74
C GLU A 67 2.25 -1.00 12.05
N PRO A 68 2.81 0.06 12.67
CA PRO A 68 3.93 0.80 12.09
C PRO A 68 5.10 -0.10 11.64
N ALA A 69 5.45 -1.08 12.48
CA ALA A 69 6.54 -2.02 12.23
C ALA A 69 6.37 -2.82 10.93
N PHE A 70 5.12 -3.05 10.49
CA PHE A 70 4.87 -3.69 9.19
C PHE A 70 5.42 -2.85 8.04
N PHE A 71 5.22 -1.54 8.05
CA PHE A 71 5.68 -0.64 6.98
C PHE A 71 7.18 -0.33 7.06
N GLU A 72 7.78 -0.45 8.25
CA GLU A 72 9.23 -0.38 8.43
C GLU A 72 9.93 -1.58 7.79
N ARG A 73 9.33 -2.77 7.90
CA ARG A 73 9.86 -4.04 7.35
C ARG A 73 9.45 -4.29 5.90
N VAL A 74 8.21 -3.96 5.50
CA VAL A 74 7.70 -4.17 4.15
C VAL A 74 7.56 -2.83 3.43
N GLN A 75 8.61 -2.46 2.71
CA GLN A 75 8.64 -1.21 1.94
C GLN A 75 8.24 -1.44 0.48
N ALA A 76 7.64 -0.42 -0.13
CA ALA A 76 7.30 -0.45 -1.54
C ALA A 76 7.53 0.88 -2.25
N ARG A 77 7.72 0.80 -3.57
CA ARG A 77 7.67 1.97 -4.46
C ARG A 77 6.23 2.47 -4.63
N HIS A 78 5.29 1.57 -4.85
CA HIS A 78 3.87 1.90 -5.00
C HIS A 78 3.07 1.22 -3.89
N TYR A 79 2.48 2.00 -2.99
CA TYR A 79 1.49 1.52 -2.03
C TYR A 79 0.12 1.75 -2.63
N VAL A 80 -0.69 0.70 -2.81
CA VAL A 80 -2.03 0.81 -3.38
C VAL A 80 -3.05 0.43 -2.32
N ILE A 81 -4.03 1.30 -2.10
CA ILE A 81 -5.18 1.07 -1.23
C ILE A 81 -6.43 1.15 -2.11
N SER A 82 -7.07 0.00 -2.29
CA SER A 82 -8.42 -0.06 -2.82
C SER A 82 -9.38 0.06 -1.66
N ALA A 83 -10.12 1.15 -1.54
CA ALA A 83 -11.02 1.40 -0.41
C ALA A 83 -12.09 2.41 -0.82
N ASP A 84 -13.30 2.27 -0.29
CA ASP A 84 -14.47 3.12 -0.58
C ASP A 84 -15.01 3.84 0.66
N GLY A 85 -14.31 3.79 1.79
CA GLY A 85 -14.77 4.35 3.06
C GLY A 85 -15.54 3.37 3.94
N ARG A 86 -15.86 2.15 3.48
CA ARG A 86 -16.50 1.15 4.33
C ARG A 86 -15.58 0.79 5.50
N HIS A 87 -16.15 0.68 6.70
CA HIS A 87 -15.43 0.45 7.96
C HIS A 87 -14.36 1.51 8.27
N ASP A 88 -14.57 2.72 7.72
CA ASP A 88 -13.70 3.89 7.84
C ASP A 88 -12.33 3.72 7.16
N ASN A 89 -12.22 2.80 6.21
CA ASN A 89 -10.97 2.51 5.52
C ASN A 89 -10.75 3.40 4.27
N PRO A 90 -9.52 3.81 3.98
CA PRO A 90 -8.31 3.54 4.77
C PRO A 90 -8.28 4.39 6.04
N SER A 91 -7.73 3.82 7.11
CA SER A 91 -7.48 4.55 8.35
C SER A 91 -6.44 5.65 8.13
N ALA A 92 -6.59 6.78 8.81
CA ALA A 92 -5.60 7.86 8.77
C ALA A 92 -4.22 7.37 9.24
N ASP A 93 -4.18 6.54 10.28
CA ASP A 93 -2.97 5.98 10.86
C ASP A 93 -2.18 5.14 9.85
N THR A 94 -2.84 4.26 9.10
CA THR A 94 -2.19 3.49 8.03
C THR A 94 -1.50 4.41 7.00
N LEU A 95 -2.14 5.50 6.60
CA LEU A 95 -1.55 6.46 5.65
C LEU A 95 -0.33 7.17 6.27
N VAL A 96 -0.39 7.49 7.55
CA VAL A 96 0.70 8.11 8.32
C VAL A 96 1.86 7.14 8.49
N TRP A 97 1.62 5.87 8.84
CA TRP A 97 2.65 4.85 9.01
C TRP A 97 3.38 4.58 7.70
N ILE A 98 2.66 4.49 6.57
CA ILE A 98 3.28 4.41 5.24
C ILE A 98 4.18 5.62 5.00
N ALA A 99 3.68 6.83 5.26
CA ALA A 99 4.46 8.03 5.04
C ALA A 99 5.71 8.06 5.93
N ALA A 100 5.60 7.67 7.21
CA ALA A 100 6.69 7.66 8.18
C ALA A 100 7.80 6.68 7.78
N ALA A 101 7.44 5.44 7.41
CA ALA A 101 8.39 4.38 7.10
C ALA A 101 8.92 4.41 5.65
N ALA A 102 8.18 5.01 4.71
CA ALA A 102 8.60 5.04 3.31
C ALA A 102 9.94 5.77 3.11
N ARG A 103 10.69 5.33 2.10
CA ARG A 103 11.95 5.94 1.65
C ARG A 103 11.80 7.45 1.43
N THR A 104 12.91 8.18 1.52
CA THR A 104 12.91 9.65 1.35
C THR A 104 12.37 10.12 0.01
N ARG A 105 12.57 9.35 -1.07
CA ARG A 105 12.14 9.69 -2.44
C ARG A 105 11.67 8.44 -3.19
N GLY A 106 10.99 8.66 -4.31
CA GLY A 106 10.70 7.62 -5.29
C GLY A 106 9.51 6.71 -4.96
N TRP A 107 8.68 7.05 -3.99
CA TRP A 107 7.47 6.28 -3.66
C TRP A 107 6.18 7.04 -3.95
N ARG A 108 5.06 6.32 -4.09
CA ARG A 108 3.72 6.85 -4.31
C ARG A 108 2.69 6.05 -3.52
N LEU A 109 1.69 6.74 -2.97
CA LEU A 109 0.52 6.13 -2.35
C LEU A 109 -0.70 6.36 -3.24
N TRP A 110 -1.42 5.30 -3.58
CA TRP A 110 -2.54 5.33 -4.52
C TRP A 110 -3.83 4.97 -3.81
N LEU A 111 -4.84 5.84 -3.89
CA LEU A 111 -6.19 5.57 -3.40
C LEU A 111 -7.16 5.43 -4.58
N THR A 112 -8.00 4.41 -4.54
CA THR A 112 -9.04 4.21 -5.58
C THR A 112 -10.22 5.15 -5.41
N ASN A 113 -10.45 5.70 -4.22
CA ASN A 113 -11.54 6.66 -3.98
C ASN A 113 -11.05 7.86 -3.17
N ARG A 114 -11.63 9.02 -3.46
CA ARG A 114 -11.38 10.28 -2.74
C ARG A 114 -12.38 10.50 -1.61
N SER A 115 -13.63 10.19 -1.89
CA SER A 115 -14.76 10.44 -1.02
C SER A 115 -15.87 9.46 -1.40
N ASN A 116 -16.80 9.27 -0.47
CA ASN A 116 -18.01 8.51 -0.68
C ASN A 116 -19.11 9.20 0.15
N PRO A 117 -20.18 9.71 -0.47
CA PRO A 117 -21.25 10.40 0.26
C PRO A 117 -21.89 9.54 1.34
N LEU A 118 -21.93 8.21 1.17
CA LEU A 118 -22.45 7.28 2.16
C LEU A 118 -21.45 6.96 3.29
N ARG A 119 -20.18 7.37 3.13
CA ARG A 119 -19.06 7.08 4.04
C ARG A 119 -18.17 8.33 4.18
N PRO A 120 -18.65 9.38 4.89
CA PRO A 120 -17.94 10.65 5.00
C PRO A 120 -16.56 10.53 5.68
N ALA A 121 -16.36 9.50 6.51
CA ALA A 121 -15.09 9.19 7.16
C ALA A 121 -13.92 9.04 6.18
N LEU A 122 -14.16 8.59 4.93
CA LEU A 122 -13.12 8.47 3.92
C LEU A 122 -12.38 9.79 3.68
N ALA A 123 -13.13 10.86 3.44
CA ALA A 123 -12.54 12.17 3.18
C ALA A 123 -11.88 12.75 4.45
N ALA A 124 -12.49 12.52 5.62
CA ALA A 124 -11.96 12.96 6.90
C ALA A 124 -10.61 12.28 7.23
N ASN A 125 -10.50 10.97 7.03
CA ASN A 125 -9.28 10.21 7.30
C ASN A 125 -8.14 10.62 6.36
N ILE A 126 -8.44 10.84 5.08
CA ILE A 126 -7.45 11.37 4.14
C ILE A 126 -6.97 12.77 4.57
N ALA A 127 -7.89 13.65 4.98
CA ALA A 127 -7.56 14.99 5.45
C ALA A 127 -6.72 14.97 6.73
N ALA A 128 -7.07 14.11 7.70
CA ALA A 128 -6.33 13.91 8.94
C ALA A 128 -4.90 13.42 8.66
N ALA A 129 -4.74 12.45 7.77
CA ALA A 129 -3.42 11.95 7.37
C ALA A 129 -2.58 13.03 6.65
N LEU A 130 -3.18 13.82 5.75
CA LEU A 130 -2.48 14.93 5.09
C LEU A 130 -2.03 16.03 6.06
N LYS A 131 -2.78 16.24 7.15
CA LYS A 131 -2.41 17.15 8.24
C LYS A 131 -1.25 16.58 9.06
N ALA A 132 -1.33 15.31 9.46
CA ALA A 132 -0.31 14.65 10.29
C ALA A 132 1.00 14.35 9.54
N ALA A 133 0.93 14.05 8.25
CA ALA A 133 2.07 13.76 7.40
C ALA A 133 2.06 14.61 6.11
N PRO A 134 2.48 15.89 6.17
CA PRO A 134 2.40 16.83 5.05
C PRO A 134 3.07 16.36 3.75
N LYS A 135 4.11 15.51 3.83
CA LYS A 135 4.73 14.89 2.64
C LYS A 135 3.74 14.10 1.78
N LEU A 136 2.66 13.56 2.36
CA LEU A 136 1.63 12.89 1.57
C LEU A 136 1.05 13.78 0.45
N LYS A 137 1.06 15.11 0.59
CA LYS A 137 0.57 16.03 -0.45
C LYS A 137 1.26 15.82 -1.81
N THR A 138 2.55 15.49 -1.82
CA THR A 138 3.32 15.29 -3.05
C THR A 138 3.38 13.84 -3.49
N HIS A 139 3.15 12.88 -2.58
CA HIS A 139 3.24 11.44 -2.83
C HIS A 139 1.90 10.74 -3.07
N LEU A 140 0.78 11.33 -2.61
CA LEU A 140 -0.56 10.79 -2.76
C LEU A 140 -1.08 10.98 -4.17
N ARG A 141 -1.65 9.92 -4.74
CA ARG A 141 -2.37 9.92 -6.01
C ARG A 141 -3.72 9.29 -5.75
N ILE A 142 -4.78 9.95 -6.20
CA ILE A 142 -6.14 9.45 -6.04
C ILE A 142 -6.73 9.30 -7.43
N ARG A 143 -7.53 8.24 -7.65
CA ARG A 143 -8.31 8.06 -8.87
C ARG A 143 -8.97 9.39 -9.29
N LYS A 144 -8.77 9.80 -10.54
CA LYS A 144 -9.38 11.01 -11.09
C LYS A 144 -10.90 10.82 -11.23
N GLY A 145 -11.67 11.89 -11.09
CA GLY A 145 -13.12 11.86 -11.34
C GLY A 145 -13.42 11.35 -12.76
N GLY A 146 -14.39 10.45 -12.89
CA GLY A 146 -14.75 9.83 -14.16
C GLY A 146 -13.80 8.73 -14.67
N ALA A 147 -12.63 8.52 -14.06
CA ALA A 147 -11.73 7.43 -14.44
C ALA A 147 -12.24 6.08 -13.90
N PRO A 148 -12.13 4.98 -14.66
CA PRO A 148 -12.60 3.67 -14.21
C PRO A 148 -11.80 3.14 -13.02
N GLY A 149 -10.50 3.45 -12.96
CA GLY A 149 -9.60 2.96 -11.93
C GLY A 149 -8.29 3.74 -11.83
N VAL A 150 -7.36 3.19 -11.07
CA VAL A 150 -5.95 3.60 -11.06
C VAL A 150 -5.17 2.56 -11.86
N MET A 151 -4.31 3.01 -12.76
CA MET A 151 -3.36 2.17 -13.47
C MET A 151 -1.95 2.47 -12.98
N VAL A 152 -1.21 1.41 -12.64
CA VAL A 152 0.22 1.50 -12.30
C VAL A 152 0.97 0.57 -13.23
N ASP A 153 1.68 1.14 -14.19
CA ASP A 153 2.58 0.38 -15.06
C ASP A 153 3.93 0.18 -14.36
N LEU A 154 4.18 -1.05 -13.89
CA LEU A 154 5.42 -1.43 -13.23
C LEU A 154 6.53 -1.82 -14.21
N LEU A 155 6.21 -2.02 -15.49
CA LEU A 155 7.11 -2.50 -16.52
C LEU A 155 7.47 -1.43 -17.57
N ALA A 156 6.80 -0.28 -17.53
CA ALA A 156 7.15 0.89 -18.31
C ALA A 156 8.66 1.19 -18.26
N LYS A 157 9.21 1.64 -19.39
CA LYS A 157 10.59 2.10 -19.46
C LYS A 157 10.76 3.32 -18.53
N VAL A 158 11.82 3.33 -17.72
CA VAL A 158 12.21 4.53 -16.99
C VAL A 158 13.22 5.22 -17.88
N ASP A 159 12.80 6.26 -18.58
CA ASP A 159 13.71 7.14 -19.29
C ASP A 159 14.43 7.97 -18.22
N TYR A 160 15.73 7.73 -18.04
CA TYR A 160 16.63 8.54 -17.23
C TYR A 160 17.25 9.63 -18.08
#